data_AF-A0A7C2Q640-F1
#
_entry.id   AF-A0A7C2Q640-F1
#
_cell.length_a   1.000
_cell.length_b   1.000
_cell.length_c   1.000
_cell.angle_alpha   90.00
_cell.angle_beta   90.00
_cell.angle_gamma   90.00
#
_symmetry.space_group_name_H-M   'P 1'
#
loop_
_entity.id
_entity.type
_entity.pdbx_description
1 polymer ?
#
loop_
_entity_poly.entity_id
_entity_poly.type
_entity_poly.pdbx_seq_one_letter_code
_entity_poly.pdbx_strand_id
1 'polypeptide(L)'
;MSRYTTIRISVEDKQRLVRLARLAGMRSLAEALRFAIAVAERELDSVRVDPGRVLSSLAHARDVGETNAEKVDEYLYGAGG
;
A
#
# COMPACT_ATOMS: atom_id res chain seq x y z
N MET A 1 20.97 -17.88 -7.70
CA MET A 1 21.57 -17.12 -8.81
C MET A 1 20.65 -15.96 -9.18
N SER A 2 21.13 -14.72 -9.09
CA SER A 2 20.37 -13.56 -9.58
C SER A 2 20.32 -13.62 -11.10
N ARG A 3 19.20 -14.12 -11.66
CA ARG A 3 18.95 -14.08 -13.11
C ARG A 3 18.82 -12.61 -13.52
N TYR A 4 19.69 -12.15 -14.41
CA TYR A 4 19.63 -10.81 -14.99
C TYR A 4 18.94 -10.86 -16.35
N THR A 5 18.16 -9.83 -16.65
CA THR A 5 17.45 -9.67 -17.91
C THR A 5 17.78 -8.30 -18.49
N THR A 6 18.00 -8.25 -19.80
CA THR A 6 18.21 -6.99 -20.52
C THR A 6 16.91 -6.61 -21.22
N ILE A 7 16.40 -5.41 -20.92
CA ILE A 7 15.26 -4.83 -21.61
C ILE A 7 15.73 -3.64 -22.46
N ARG A 8 15.13 -3.47 -23.64
CA ARG A 8 15.32 -2.27 -24.45
C ARG A 8 14.25 -1.26 -24.05
N ILE A 9 14.67 -0.04 -23.77
CA ILE A 9 13.77 1.08 -23.45
C ILE A 9 14.12 2.25 -24.36
N SER A 10 13.19 3.19 -24.52
CA SER A 10 13.46 4.42 -25.26
C SER A 10 14.55 5.25 -24.57
N VAL A 11 15.22 6.11 -25.34
CA VAL A 11 16.20 7.06 -24.78
C VAL A 11 15.53 8.00 -23.77
N GLU A 12 14.29 8.39 -24.04
CA GLU A 12 13.48 9.24 -23.16
C GLU A 12 13.19 8.56 -21.82
N ASP A 13 12.76 7.30 -21.82
CA ASP A 13 12.49 6.54 -20.60
C ASP A 13 13.75 6.32 -19.76
N LYS A 14 14.89 6.09 -20.42
CA LYS A 14 16.18 6.07 -19.73
C LYS A 14 16.46 7.40 -19.03
N GLN A 15 16.21 8.54 -19.69
CA GLN A 15 16.39 9.86 -19.06
C GLN A 15 15.42 10.08 -17.89
N ARG A 16 14.17 9.61 -18.01
CA ARG A 16 13.19 9.65 -16.91
C ARG A 16 13.67 8.84 -15.71
N LEU A 17 14.18 7.63 -15.93
CA LEU A 17 14.76 6.79 -14.87
C LEU A 17 15.99 7.42 -14.21
N VAL A 18 16.85 8.09 -14.99
CA VAL A 18 17.99 8.86 -14.42
C VAL A 18 17.49 9.97 -13.50
N ARG A 19 16.45 10.70 -13.89
CA ARG A 19 15.85 11.76 -13.05
C ARG A 19 15.26 11.17 -11.77
N LEU A 20 14.51 10.08 -11.87
CA LEU A 20 13.96 9.37 -10.71
C LEU A 20 15.07 8.90 -9.75
N ALA A 21 16.14 8.30 -10.28
CA ALA A 21 17.26 7.84 -9.47
C ALA A 21 17.92 9.00 -8.71
N ARG A 22 18.10 10.15 -9.35
CA ARG A 22 18.66 11.35 -8.71
C ARG A 22 17.76 11.92 -7.62
N LEU A 23 16.46 12.02 -7.89
CA LEU A 23 15.49 12.56 -6.93
C LEU A 23 15.35 11.67 -5.69
N ALA A 24 15.39 10.35 -5.88
CA ALA A 24 15.25 9.39 -4.81
C ALA A 24 16.58 8.97 -4.16
N GLY A 25 17.72 9.58 -4.55
CA GLY A 25 19.04 9.28 -3.98
C GLY A 25 19.54 7.86 -4.24
N MET A 26 19.10 7.23 -5.33
CA MET A 26 19.37 5.82 -5.65
C MET A 26 20.72 5.62 -6.32
N ARG A 27 21.33 4.45 -6.07
CA ARG A 27 22.69 4.12 -6.53
C ARG A 27 22.72 3.56 -7.94
N SER A 28 21.57 3.16 -8.51
CA SER A 28 21.50 2.57 -9.85
C SER A 28 20.16 2.79 -10.56
N LEU A 29 20.17 2.71 -11.89
CA LEU A 29 18.94 2.72 -12.70
C LEU A 29 18.06 1.50 -12.44
N ALA A 30 18.66 0.36 -12.09
CA ALA A 30 17.92 -0.85 -11.73
C ALA A 30 17.12 -0.67 -10.43
N GLU A 31 17.65 0.10 -9.48
CA GLU A 31 16.96 0.45 -8.24
C GLU A 31 15.80 1.40 -8.50
N ALA A 32 16.01 2.42 -9.34
CA ALA A 32 14.94 3.31 -9.78
C ALA A 32 13.83 2.57 -10.54
N LEU A 33 14.19 1.61 -11.40
CA LEU A 33 13.22 0.77 -12.10
C LEU A 33 12.42 -0.10 -11.12
N ARG A 34 13.07 -0.75 -10.16
CA ARG A 34 12.38 -1.53 -9.11
C ARG A 34 11.42 -0.67 -8.29
N PHE A 35 11.85 0.53 -7.93
CA PHE A 35 11.00 1.47 -7.21
C PHE A 35 9.77 1.88 -8.04
N ALA A 36 9.97 2.23 -9.31
CA ALA A 36 8.87 2.58 -10.20
C ALA A 36 7.85 1.44 -10.38
N ILE A 37 8.35 0.19 -10.50
CA ILE A 37 7.49 -1.01 -10.56
C ILE A 37 6.71 -1.16 -9.25
N ALA A 38 7.38 -1.07 -8.09
CA ALA A 38 6.72 -1.22 -6.80
C ALA A 38 5.65 -0.14 -6.55
N VAL A 39 5.86 1.08 -7.03
CA VAL A 39 4.84 2.14 -6.98
C VAL A 39 3.67 1.78 -7.90
N ALA A 40 3.94 1.37 -9.14
CA ALA A 40 2.88 0.96 -10.07
C ALA A 40 2.05 -0.22 -9.53
N GLU A 41 2.68 -1.21 -8.91
CA GLU A 41 1.99 -2.33 -8.25
C GLU A 41 1.08 -1.85 -7.12
N ARG A 42 1.58 -0.97 -6.23
CA ARG A 42 0.76 -0.38 -5.16
C ARG A 42 -0.42 0.41 -5.70
N GLU A 43 -0.22 1.21 -6.73
CA GLU A 43 -1.29 1.99 -7.35
C GLU A 43 -2.34 1.06 -7.96
N LEU A 44 -1.92 0.02 -8.69
CA LEU A 44 -2.82 -0.98 -9.27
C LEU A 44 -3.57 -1.81 -8.21
N ASP A 45 -2.92 -2.12 -7.09
CA ASP A 45 -3.55 -2.78 -5.94
C ASP A 45 -4.51 -1.84 -5.21
N SER A 46 -4.17 -0.55 -5.08
CA SER A 46 -5.04 0.45 -4.47
C SER A 46 -6.32 0.69 -5.28
N VAL A 47 -6.25 0.55 -6.61
CA VAL A 47 -7.44 0.56 -7.49
C VAL A 47 -8.38 -0.62 -7.19
N ARG A 48 -7.89 -1.73 -6.62
CA ARG A 48 -8.74 -2.84 -6.17
C ARG A 48 -9.34 -2.63 -4.77
N VAL A 49 -8.85 -1.67 -4.00
CA VAL A 49 -9.40 -1.34 -2.68
C VAL A 49 -10.49 -0.30 -2.88
N ASP A 50 -11.73 -0.76 -3.01
CA ASP A 50 -12.91 0.10 -3.01
C ASP A 50 -12.94 0.93 -1.70
N PRO A 51 -12.84 2.26 -1.76
CA PRO A 51 -13.02 3.13 -0.59
C PRO A 51 -14.37 2.90 0.10
N GLY A 52 -15.36 2.40 -0.64
CA GLY A 52 -16.65 1.94 -0.13
C GLY A 52 -16.53 0.85 0.93
N ARG A 53 -15.50 -0.02 0.89
CA ARG A 53 -15.25 -1.03 1.95
C ARG A 53 -14.71 -0.41 3.24
N VAL A 54 -13.91 0.65 3.12
CA VAL A 54 -13.42 1.41 4.28
C VAL A 54 -14.54 2.27 4.86
N LEU A 55 -15.37 2.87 4.00
CA LEU A 55 -16.55 3.62 4.43
C LEU A 55 -17.62 2.68 5.03
N SER A 56 -17.77 1.45 4.53
CA SER A 56 -18.70 0.47 5.11
C SER A 56 -18.21 -0.09 6.44
N SER A 57 -16.89 -0.25 6.64
CA SER A 57 -16.35 -0.58 7.97
C SER A 57 -16.51 0.58 8.95
N LEU A 58 -16.41 1.83 8.48
CA LEU A 58 -16.71 3.03 9.28
C LEU A 58 -18.21 3.24 9.53
N ALA A 59 -19.11 2.74 8.67
CA ALA A 59 -20.55 2.79 8.89
C ALA A 59 -20.96 2.06 10.18
N HIS A 60 -20.25 0.98 10.52
CA HIS A 60 -20.44 0.25 11.78
C HIS A 60 -19.73 0.90 12.99
N ALA A 61 -18.77 1.79 12.77
CA ALA A 61 -18.08 2.52 13.85
C ALA A 61 -18.97 3.61 14.49
N ARG A 62 -20.02 4.05 13.78
CA ARG A 62 -20.96 5.08 14.27
C ARG A 62 -21.96 4.55 15.31
N ASP A 63 -22.16 3.24 15.35
CA ASP A 63 -23.15 2.55 16.21
C ASP A 63 -22.53 1.98 17.49
N VAL A 64 -21.24 2.25 17.73
CA VAL A 64 -20.59 1.95 19.00
C VAL A 64 -20.83 3.17 19.88
N GLY A 65 -21.89 3.13 20.71
CA GLY A 65 -22.17 4.13 21.74
C GLY A 65 -21.02 4.27 22.75
N GLU A 66 -21.21 4.99 23.86
CA GLU A 66 -20.20 5.11 24.92
C GLU A 66 -19.79 3.72 25.45
N THR A 67 -18.75 3.15 24.84
CA THR A 67 -18.26 1.82 25.16
C THR A 67 -16.97 2.02 25.93
N ASN A 68 -16.99 1.66 27.21
CA ASN A 68 -15.79 1.70 28.03
C ASN A 68 -14.89 0.52 27.64
N ALA A 69 -13.70 0.83 27.12
CA ALA A 69 -12.70 -0.16 26.70
C ALA A 69 -12.22 -1.07 27.85
N GLU A 70 -12.50 -0.73 29.10
CA GLU A 70 -12.20 -1.57 30.27
C GLU A 70 -13.21 -2.71 30.47
N LYS A 71 -14.36 -2.68 29.79
CA LYS A 71 -15.44 -3.69 29.91
C LYS A 71 -15.49 -4.66 28.73
N VAL A 72 -14.41 -4.74 27.94
CA VAL A 72 -14.34 -5.55 26.71
C VAL A 72 -14.73 -7.01 26.96
N ASP A 73 -14.28 -7.58 28.09
CA ASP A 73 -14.63 -8.97 28.45
C ASP A 73 -16.13 -9.16 28.72
N GLU A 74 -16.79 -8.18 29.35
CA GLU A 74 -18.23 -8.20 29.62
C GLU A 74 -19.05 -8.16 28.31
N TYR A 75 -18.60 -7.38 27.32
CA TYR A 75 -19.27 -7.24 26.04
C TYR A 75 -19.06 -8.42 25.10
N LEU A 76 -17.87 -9.03 25.11
CA LEU A 76 -17.53 -10.16 24.24
C LEU A 76 -18.08 -11.49 24.77
N TYR A 77 -18.11 -11.67 26.09
CA TYR A 77 -18.53 -12.93 26.72
C TYR A 77 -19.90 -12.88 27.38
N GLY A 78 -20.59 -11.73 27.27
CA GLY A 78 -22.01 -11.51 27.56
C GLY A 78 -22.56 -12.36 28.69
N ALA A 79 -22.42 -11.91 29.95
CA ALA A 79 -23.08 -12.44 31.15
C ALA A 79 -23.51 -13.93 31.05
N GLY A 80 -22.55 -14.82 30.76
CA GLY A 80 -22.77 -16.26 30.70
C GLY A 80 -22.55 -16.89 32.06
N GLY A 81 -23.57 -16.81 32.91
CA GLY A 81 -23.86 -17.77 33.96
C GLY A 81 -25.16 -18.49 33.61
#